data_AF-A0A8T5RZA1-F1
#
_entry.id   AF-A0A8T5RZA1-F1
#
_cell.length_a   1.000
_cell.length_b   1.000
_cell.length_c   1.000
_cell.angle_alpha   90.00
_cell.angle_beta   90.00
_cell.angle_gamma   90.00
#
_symmetry.space_group_name_H-M   'P 1'
#
loop_
_entity.id
_entity.type
_entity.pdbx_description
1 polymer ?
#
loop_
_entity_poly.entity_id
_entity_poly.type
_entity_poly.pdbx_seq_one_letter_code
_entity_poly.pdbx_strand_id
1 'polypeptide(L)'
;NTDYEDKMIFFKEKKGSCTSKHAVIAGLAQELEIPLYKHVCIYKLTEEITNGINDILKQFEIPYVPMVHCFLVYENYKFDLTEGNHNGKKTPINEYIHSERVDPFISRKDEYLLFKKVLSEKILPSKEMEGIAEKILLKARAKSINLLVNCVLG
;
A
#
# COMPACT_ATOMS: atom_id res chain seq x y z
N ASN A 1 8.99 0.89 13.41
CA ASN A 1 7.61 0.81 12.93
C ASN A 1 6.62 0.31 13.98
N THR A 2 6.99 0.24 15.26
CA THR A 2 6.03 -0.03 16.34
C THR A 2 5.11 1.17 16.62
N ASP A 3 5.62 2.39 16.42
CA ASP A 3 4.85 3.64 16.37
C ASP A 3 4.86 4.19 14.94
N TYR A 4 3.68 4.47 14.38
CA TYR A 4 3.53 4.97 13.01
C TYR A 4 3.62 6.49 12.94
N GLU A 5 3.30 7.18 14.04
CA GLU A 5 3.25 8.65 14.08
C GLU A 5 4.62 9.24 14.44
N ASP A 6 5.54 8.42 14.96
CA ASP A 6 6.92 8.81 15.21
C ASP A 6 7.71 8.93 13.88
N LYS A 7 7.91 10.17 13.43
CA LYS A 7 8.66 10.50 12.20
C LYS A 7 10.10 9.98 12.20
N MET A 8 10.69 9.75 13.38
CA MET A 8 12.05 9.24 13.54
C MET A 8 12.12 7.72 13.74
N ILE A 9 10.99 7.02 13.67
CA ILE A 9 10.91 5.58 13.99
C ILE A 9 11.82 4.72 13.12
N PHE A 10 12.01 5.12 11.86
CA PHE A 10 12.91 4.47 10.91
C PHE A 10 14.34 4.44 11.44
N PHE A 11 14.83 5.57 11.96
CA PHE A 11 16.18 5.69 12.51
C PHE A 11 16.31 5.01 13.87
N LYS A 12 15.31 5.16 14.73
CA LYS A 12 15.31 4.58 16.09
C LYS A 12 15.37 3.06 16.07
N GLU A 13 14.57 2.43 15.20
CA GLU A 13 14.51 0.97 15.13
C GLU A 13 15.43 0.35 14.06
N LYS A 14 16.09 1.19 13.25
CA LYS A 14 16.94 0.75 12.12
C LYS A 14 16.22 -0.21 11.14
N LYS A 15 14.89 -0.08 11.06
CA LYS A 15 14.01 -0.86 10.17
C LYS A 15 12.79 -0.02 9.78
N GLY A 16 12.26 -0.26 8.58
CA GLY A 16 11.11 0.50 8.07
C GLY A 16 10.23 -0.28 7.09
N SER A 17 8.98 0.15 6.98
CA SER A 17 8.01 -0.26 5.95
C SER A 17 8.17 0.63 4.73
N CYS A 18 7.40 0.37 3.66
CA CYS A 18 7.28 1.32 2.55
C CYS A 18 6.93 2.72 3.06
N THR A 19 5.92 2.83 3.93
CA THR A 19 5.51 4.13 4.49
C THR A 19 6.66 4.89 5.12
N SER A 20 7.39 4.30 6.07
CA SER A 20 8.44 5.03 6.80
C SER A 20 9.69 5.25 5.97
N LYS A 21 10.08 4.31 5.12
CA LYS A 21 11.22 4.46 4.19
C LYS A 21 10.97 5.61 3.20
N HIS A 22 9.80 5.64 2.57
CA HIS A 22 9.47 6.70 1.60
C HIS A 22 9.14 8.03 2.27
N ALA A 23 8.53 8.03 3.47
CA ALA A 23 8.25 9.25 4.23
C ALA A 23 9.53 10.03 4.57
N VAL A 24 10.55 9.35 5.10
CA VAL A 24 11.81 9.98 5.49
C VAL A 24 12.51 10.62 4.28
N ILE A 25 12.52 9.94 3.13
CA ILE A 25 13.20 10.45 1.93
C ILE A 25 12.43 11.62 1.30
N ALA A 26 11.10 11.52 1.21
CA ALA A 26 10.28 12.63 0.73
C ALA A 26 10.31 13.84 1.69
N GLY A 27 10.36 13.59 3.01
CA GLY A 27 10.51 14.64 4.01
C GLY A 27 11.85 15.37 3.87
N LEU A 28 12.95 14.63 3.74
CA LEU A 28 14.27 15.21 3.49
C LEU A 28 14.31 15.97 2.16
N ALA A 29 13.73 15.42 1.10
CA ALA A 29 13.63 16.12 -0.18
C ALA A 29 12.87 17.44 -0.05
N GLN A 30 11.77 17.46 0.71
CA GLN A 30 11.02 18.69 0.98
C GLN A 30 11.85 19.73 1.75
N GLU A 31 12.64 19.31 2.76
CA GLU A 31 13.55 20.20 3.49
C GLU A 31 14.65 20.79 2.60
N LEU A 32 15.08 20.04 1.58
CA LEU A 32 16.11 20.43 0.62
C LEU A 32 15.55 21.08 -0.65
N GLU A 33 14.25 21.36 -0.71
CA GLU A 33 13.55 21.91 -1.88
C GLU A 33 13.72 21.07 -3.17
N ILE A 34 13.96 19.76 -3.01
CA ILE A 34 14.04 18.80 -4.11
C ILE A 34 12.61 18.37 -4.49
N PRO A 35 12.21 18.40 -5.78
CA PRO A 35 10.86 18.05 -6.23
C PRO A 35 10.62 16.53 -6.28
N LEU A 36 10.91 15.84 -5.18
CA LEU A 36 10.65 14.42 -4.97
C LEU A 36 9.50 14.27 -3.98
N TYR A 37 8.46 13.55 -4.39
CA TYR A 37 7.20 13.49 -3.65
C TYR A 37 6.82 12.05 -3.32
N LYS A 38 6.22 11.87 -2.13
CA LYS A 38 5.57 10.62 -1.77
C LYS A 38 4.19 10.53 -2.41
N HIS A 39 3.91 9.38 -3.01
CA HIS A 39 2.58 9.04 -3.50
C HIS A 39 2.06 7.82 -2.74
N VAL A 40 0.76 7.84 -2.44
CA VAL A 40 0.02 6.65 -2.00
C VAL A 40 -0.76 6.10 -3.18
N CYS A 41 -0.82 4.78 -3.30
CA CYS A 41 -1.59 4.10 -4.32
C CYS A 41 -2.41 2.95 -3.76
N ILE A 42 -3.44 2.60 -4.52
CA ILE A 42 -4.30 1.45 -4.26
C ILE A 42 -4.23 0.54 -5.47
N TYR A 43 -3.91 -0.74 -5.24
CA TYR A 43 -3.67 -1.73 -6.28
C TYR A 43 -4.47 -3.00 -6.05
N LYS A 44 -4.62 -3.80 -7.12
CA LYS A 44 -5.28 -5.11 -7.07
C LYS A 44 -4.27 -6.15 -6.56
N LEU A 45 -4.45 -6.69 -5.36
CA LEU A 45 -3.66 -7.84 -4.89
C LEU A 45 -4.25 -9.14 -5.43
N THR A 46 -3.46 -9.83 -6.24
CA THR A 46 -3.78 -11.11 -6.89
C THR A 46 -2.63 -12.10 -6.72
N GLU A 47 -2.84 -13.36 -7.11
CA GLU A 47 -1.82 -14.41 -7.04
C GLU A 47 -0.58 -14.07 -7.88
N GLU A 48 -0.74 -13.27 -8.93
CA GLU A 48 0.39 -12.78 -9.72
C GLU A 48 1.36 -11.95 -8.87
N ILE A 49 0.84 -11.22 -7.88
CA ILE A 49 1.63 -10.39 -6.97
C ILE A 49 2.10 -11.19 -5.76
N THR A 50 1.23 -11.93 -5.08
CA THR A 50 1.59 -12.60 -3.81
C THR A 50 1.12 -14.04 -3.81
N ASN A 51 2.03 -14.97 -3.50
CA ASN A 51 1.69 -16.39 -3.39
C ASN A 51 0.73 -16.66 -2.23
N GLY A 52 -0.27 -17.51 -2.46
CA GLY A 52 -1.22 -17.97 -1.44
C GLY A 52 -2.40 -17.01 -1.22
N ILE A 53 -2.50 -15.92 -1.96
CA ILE A 53 -3.67 -15.02 -1.88
C ILE A 53 -4.90 -15.65 -2.53
N ASN A 54 -4.74 -16.58 -3.49
CA ASN A 54 -5.83 -17.26 -4.16
C ASN A 54 -6.80 -17.97 -3.19
N ASP A 55 -6.32 -18.50 -2.08
CA ASP A 55 -7.17 -19.13 -1.07
C ASP A 55 -8.10 -18.10 -0.40
N ILE A 56 -7.60 -16.88 -0.18
CA ILE A 56 -8.38 -15.75 0.33
C ILE A 56 -9.38 -15.27 -0.74
N LEU A 57 -8.95 -15.13 -1.99
CA LEU A 57 -9.83 -14.71 -3.10
C LEU A 57 -11.01 -15.67 -3.29
N LYS A 58 -10.74 -16.97 -3.29
CA LYS A 58 -11.78 -18.02 -3.37
C LYS A 58 -12.69 -18.03 -2.15
N GLN A 59 -12.13 -17.90 -0.95
CA GLN A 59 -12.91 -17.89 0.29
C GLN A 59 -13.95 -16.77 0.33
N PHE A 60 -13.61 -15.59 -0.20
CA PHE A 60 -14.48 -14.41 -0.18
C PHE A 60 -15.21 -14.16 -1.50
N GLU A 61 -14.99 -15.00 -2.52
CA GLU A 61 -15.56 -14.90 -3.86
C GLU A 61 -15.33 -13.51 -4.50
N ILE A 62 -14.08 -13.02 -4.40
CA ILE A 62 -13.69 -11.70 -4.92
C ILE A 62 -12.55 -11.83 -5.94
N PRO A 63 -12.50 -10.96 -6.98
CA PRO A 63 -11.49 -11.07 -8.04
C PRO A 63 -10.09 -10.62 -7.59
N TYR A 64 -10.01 -9.72 -6.60
CA TYR A 64 -8.77 -9.22 -6.03
C TYR A 64 -9.03 -8.61 -4.65
N VAL A 65 -7.97 -8.40 -3.86
CA VAL A 65 -8.04 -7.61 -2.62
C VAL A 65 -7.44 -6.22 -2.86
N PRO A 66 -8.17 -5.12 -2.62
CA PRO A 66 -7.60 -3.79 -2.76
C PRO A 66 -6.64 -3.49 -1.62
N MET A 67 -5.38 -3.19 -1.96
CA MET A 67 -4.30 -2.96 -1.01
C MET A 67 -3.68 -1.58 -1.18
N VAL A 68 -3.20 -1.00 -0.08
CA VAL A 68 -2.51 0.29 -0.08
C VAL A 68 -1.01 0.05 -0.17
N HIS A 69 -0.34 0.88 -0.97
CA HIS A 69 1.12 0.94 -1.04
C HIS A 69 1.56 2.40 -1.23
N CYS A 70 2.86 2.68 -1.12
CA CYS A 70 3.41 3.99 -1.45
C CYS A 70 4.73 3.87 -2.19
N PHE A 71 5.08 4.92 -2.92
CA PHE A 71 6.30 5.05 -3.68
C PHE A 71 6.71 6.53 -3.78
N LEU A 72 7.89 6.78 -4.33
CA LEU A 72 8.41 8.12 -4.59
C LEU A 72 8.26 8.48 -6.06
N VAL A 73 8.00 9.75 -6.34
CA VAL A 73 7.95 10.31 -7.69
C VAL A 73 8.93 11.46 -7.77
N TYR A 74 9.81 11.42 -8.77
CA TYR A 74 10.67 12.54 -9.14
C TYR A 74 10.58 12.71 -10.66
N GLU A 75 10.11 13.87 -11.11
CA GLU A 75 9.77 14.12 -12.52
C GLU A 75 8.84 13.02 -13.08
N ASN A 76 9.28 12.32 -14.12
CA ASN A 76 8.53 11.22 -14.75
C ASN A 76 8.90 9.84 -14.21
N TYR A 77 9.76 9.77 -13.18
CA TYR A 77 10.26 8.53 -12.61
C TYR A 77 9.54 8.16 -11.32
N LYS A 78 9.27 6.86 -11.18
CA LYS A 78 8.70 6.26 -9.96
C LYS A 78 9.76 5.37 -9.31
N PHE A 79 9.91 5.49 -8.00
CA PHE A 79 10.87 4.71 -7.22
C PHE A 79 10.16 4.03 -6.06
N ASP A 80 10.15 2.69 -6.08
CA ASP A 80 9.77 1.91 -4.92
C ASP A 80 11.03 1.31 -4.27
N LEU A 81 11.55 2.02 -3.28
CA LEU A 81 12.67 1.56 -2.44
C LEU A 81 12.37 0.29 -1.61
N THR A 82 11.15 -0.26 -1.72
CA THR A 82 10.80 -1.54 -1.13
C THR A 82 10.71 -2.71 -2.11
N GLU A 83 10.87 -2.44 -3.42
CA GLU A 83 10.97 -3.46 -4.45
C GLU A 83 12.17 -4.39 -4.20
N GLY A 84 12.01 -5.68 -4.49
CA GLY A 84 13.04 -6.70 -4.28
C GLY A 84 13.33 -7.07 -2.82
N ASN A 85 12.70 -6.42 -1.84
CA ASN A 85 12.79 -6.85 -0.43
C ASN A 85 11.86 -8.04 -0.15
N HIS A 86 12.09 -8.74 0.97
CA HIS A 86 11.18 -9.75 1.51
C HIS A 86 9.87 -9.11 1.99
N ASN A 87 8.96 -8.84 1.05
CA ASN A 87 7.68 -8.16 1.27
C ASN A 87 6.47 -9.01 0.82
N GLY A 88 6.71 -10.29 0.48
CA GLY A 88 5.70 -11.22 -0.01
C GLY A 88 5.23 -10.98 -1.46
N LYS A 89 5.82 -10.02 -2.18
CA LYS A 89 5.48 -9.71 -3.56
C LYS A 89 6.50 -10.32 -4.52
N LYS A 90 6.00 -10.95 -5.58
CA LYS A 90 6.78 -11.53 -6.69
C LYS A 90 7.15 -10.52 -7.76
N THR A 91 6.33 -9.49 -7.91
CA THR A 91 6.44 -8.51 -8.99
C THR A 91 6.30 -7.09 -8.46
N PRO A 92 6.88 -6.09 -9.16
CA PRO A 92 6.64 -4.69 -8.87
C PRO A 92 5.17 -4.31 -9.09
N ILE A 93 4.68 -3.36 -8.31
CA ILE A 93 3.31 -2.84 -8.49
C ILE A 93 3.36 -1.67 -9.48
N ASN A 94 2.99 -1.96 -10.72
CA ASN A 94 3.01 -0.97 -11.81
C ASN A 94 1.60 -0.46 -12.19
N GLU A 95 0.56 -1.19 -11.79
CA GLU A 95 -0.84 -0.84 -12.05
C GLU A 95 -1.55 -0.42 -10.77
N TYR A 96 -2.25 0.71 -10.84
CA TYR A 96 -2.95 1.29 -9.70
C TYR A 96 -4.39 1.61 -10.09
N ILE A 97 -5.33 1.27 -9.23
CA ILE A 97 -6.73 1.74 -9.30
C ILE A 97 -6.77 3.26 -9.02
N HIS A 98 -5.88 3.71 -8.13
CA HIS A 98 -5.70 5.11 -7.80
C HIS A 98 -4.29 5.35 -7.32
N SER A 99 -3.75 6.53 -7.62
CA SER A 99 -2.58 7.07 -6.95
C SER A 99 -2.73 8.59 -6.82
N GLU A 100 -2.20 9.14 -5.73
CA GLU A 100 -2.13 10.60 -5.54
C GLU A 100 -0.93 10.98 -4.68
N ARG A 101 -0.46 12.22 -4.86
CA ARG A 101 0.57 12.83 -4.02
C ARG A 101 0.00 13.07 -2.63
N VAL A 102 0.78 12.77 -1.60
CA VAL A 102 0.39 12.96 -0.19
C VAL A 102 1.46 13.73 0.58
N ASP A 103 1.12 14.18 1.78
CA ASP A 103 2.13 14.60 2.76
C ASP A 103 3.11 13.43 3.04
N PRO A 104 4.43 13.68 3.08
CA PRO A 104 5.40 12.62 3.38
C PRO A 104 5.05 11.80 4.63
N PHE A 105 4.55 12.46 5.66
CA PHE A 105 4.17 11.90 6.96
C PHE A 105 2.65 11.83 7.15
N ILE A 106 1.90 11.60 6.06
CA ILE A 106 0.45 11.33 6.12
C ILE A 106 0.13 10.37 7.28
N SER A 107 -0.88 10.73 8.09
CA SER A 107 -1.28 9.93 9.24
C SER A 107 -1.91 8.60 8.81
N ARG A 108 -1.89 7.60 9.69
CA ARG A 108 -2.56 6.32 9.39
C ARG A 108 -4.06 6.50 9.16
N LYS A 109 -4.67 7.47 9.85
CA LYS A 109 -6.09 7.81 9.71
C LYS A 109 -6.37 8.35 8.31
N ASP A 110 -5.55 9.28 7.82
CA ASP A 110 -5.77 9.91 6.52
C ASP A 110 -5.50 8.93 5.37
N GLU A 111 -4.48 8.07 5.50
CA GLU A 111 -4.24 6.98 4.55
C GLU A 111 -5.44 6.01 4.50
N TYR A 112 -6.04 5.70 5.65
CA TYR A 112 -7.24 4.87 5.71
C TYR A 112 -8.48 5.56 5.12
N LEU A 113 -8.66 6.87 5.35
CA LEU A 113 -9.75 7.64 4.75
C LEU A 113 -9.61 7.71 3.23
N LEU A 114 -8.39 7.88 2.71
CA LEU A 114 -8.11 7.78 1.28
C LEU A 114 -8.50 6.41 0.72
N PHE A 115 -8.08 5.33 1.38
CA PHE A 115 -8.48 3.97 0.99
C PHE A 115 -10.00 3.82 0.96
N LYS A 116 -10.69 4.28 2.01
CA LYS A 116 -12.14 4.22 2.12
C LYS A 116 -12.86 4.99 1.03
N LYS A 117 -12.36 6.18 0.68
CA LYS A 117 -12.88 7.00 -0.42
C LYS A 117 -12.77 6.27 -1.75
N VAL A 118 -11.59 5.74 -2.09
CA VAL A 118 -11.40 5.02 -3.35
C VAL A 118 -12.20 3.72 -3.39
N LEU A 119 -12.33 3.05 -2.25
CA LEU A 119 -13.17 1.87 -2.12
C LEU A 119 -14.62 2.18 -2.51
N SER A 120 -15.20 3.25 -1.98
CA SER A 120 -16.59 3.64 -2.28
C SER A 120 -16.78 4.26 -3.66
N GLU A 121 -15.82 5.05 -4.15
CA GLU A 121 -15.99 5.84 -5.38
C GLU A 121 -15.57 5.10 -6.65
N LYS A 122 -14.63 4.15 -6.56
CA LYS A 122 -14.01 3.52 -7.73
C LYS A 122 -14.11 2.00 -7.72
N ILE A 123 -13.89 1.37 -6.57
CA ILE A 123 -13.80 -0.10 -6.48
C ILE A 123 -15.19 -0.73 -6.43
N LEU A 124 -15.99 -0.41 -5.42
CA LEU A 124 -17.33 -1.00 -5.26
C LEU A 124 -18.28 -0.74 -6.43
N PRO A 125 -18.26 0.45 -7.09
CA PRO A 125 -19.09 0.68 -8.28
C PRO A 125 -18.59 0.01 -9.56
N SER A 126 -17.41 -0.62 -9.55
CA SER A 126 -16.84 -1.23 -10.75
C SER A 126 -17.58 -2.52 -11.13
N LYS A 127 -17.65 -2.82 -12.43
CA LYS A 127 -18.28 -4.06 -12.94
C LYS A 127 -17.66 -5.33 -12.35
N GLU A 128 -16.34 -5.33 -12.14
CA GLU A 128 -15.63 -6.47 -11.54
C GLU A 128 -16.04 -6.73 -10.08
N MET A 129 -16.60 -5.71 -9.40
CA MET A 129 -16.98 -5.77 -7.98
C MET A 129 -18.49 -5.79 -7.76
N GLU A 130 -19.27 -6.01 -8.82
CA GLU A 130 -20.73 -6.03 -8.74
C GLU A 130 -21.22 -7.10 -7.74
N GLY A 131 -22.11 -6.69 -6.84
CA GLY A 131 -22.65 -7.56 -5.79
C GLY A 131 -21.72 -7.81 -4.59
N ILE A 132 -20.46 -7.37 -4.63
CA ILE A 132 -19.52 -7.56 -3.51
C ILE A 132 -19.74 -6.47 -2.45
N ALA A 133 -20.12 -6.88 -1.25
CA ALA A 133 -20.28 -5.95 -0.13
C ALA A 133 -18.94 -5.44 0.42
N GLU A 134 -18.88 -4.17 0.81
CA GLU A 134 -17.68 -3.56 1.40
C GLU A 134 -17.10 -4.37 2.57
N LYS A 135 -17.97 -4.89 3.45
CA LYS A 135 -17.58 -5.71 4.61
C LYS A 135 -16.81 -6.97 4.20
N ILE A 136 -17.10 -7.55 3.03
CA ILE A 136 -16.36 -8.70 2.49
C ILE A 136 -14.94 -8.27 2.14
N LEU A 137 -14.78 -7.17 1.40
CA LEU A 137 -13.46 -6.65 1.02
C LEU A 137 -12.62 -6.27 2.24
N LEU A 138 -13.21 -5.65 3.26
CA LEU A 138 -12.48 -5.31 4.50
C LEU A 138 -12.02 -6.55 5.27
N LYS A 139 -12.84 -7.61 5.30
CA LYS A 139 -12.46 -8.90 5.92
C LYS A 139 -11.35 -9.59 5.14
N ALA A 140 -11.46 -9.63 3.81
CA ALA A 140 -10.43 -10.19 2.94
C ALA A 140 -9.11 -9.44 3.13
N ARG A 141 -9.14 -8.10 3.11
CA ARG A 141 -7.98 -7.23 3.35
C ARG A 141 -7.29 -7.51 4.68
N ALA A 142 -8.06 -7.68 5.76
CA ALA A 142 -7.47 -8.02 7.06
C ALA A 142 -6.72 -9.37 7.02
N LYS A 143 -7.27 -10.38 6.34
CA LYS A 143 -6.57 -11.66 6.15
C LYS A 143 -5.33 -11.53 5.26
N SER A 144 -5.41 -10.77 4.18
CA SER A 144 -4.29 -10.53 3.27
C SER A 144 -3.13 -9.80 3.93
N ILE A 145 -3.41 -8.88 4.86
CA ILE A 145 -2.36 -8.25 5.68
C ILE A 145 -1.61 -9.29 6.50
N ASN A 146 -2.32 -10.20 7.18
CA ASN A 146 -1.68 -11.26 7.96
C ASN A 146 -0.82 -12.18 7.08
N LEU A 147 -1.29 -12.51 5.87
CA LEU A 147 -0.51 -13.27 4.89
C LEU A 147 0.82 -12.57 4.57
N LEU A 148 0.77 -11.28 4.20
CA LEU A 148 1.96 -10.51 3.84
C LEU A 148 2.93 -10.34 5.00
N VAL A 149 2.43 -10.14 6.23
CA VAL A 149 3.27 -10.08 7.43
C VAL A 149 4.02 -11.39 7.66
N ASN A 150 3.34 -12.53 7.48
CA ASN A 150 3.97 -13.84 7.63
C ASN A 150 5.05 -14.09 6.56
N CYS A 151 4.86 -13.61 5.34
CA CYS A 151 5.87 -13.69 4.27
C CYS A 151 7.14 -12.86 4.54
N VAL A 152 7.09 -11.87 5.43
CA VAL A 152 8.24 -11.04 5.82
C VAL A 152 9.03 -11.69 6.96
N LEU A 153 8.38 -12.55 7.75
CA LEU A 153 8.95 -13.19 8.93
C LEU A 153 9.50 -14.60 8.69
N GLY A 154 9.14 -15.24 7.57
CA GLY A 154 9.66 -16.53 7.12
C GLY A 154 10.83 -16.36 6.17
#